data_AF-A0A971UHE3-F1
#
_entry.id   AF-A0A971UHE3-F1
#
_cell.length_a   1.000
_cell.length_b   1.000
_cell.length_c   1.000
_cell.angle_alpha   90.00
_cell.angle_beta   90.00
_cell.angle_gamma   90.00
#
_symmetry.space_group_name_H-M   'P 1'
#
loop_
_entity.id
_entity.type
_entity.pdbx_description
1 polymer ?
#
loop_
_entity_poly.entity_id
_entity_poly.type
_entity_poly.pdbx_seq_one_letter_code
_entity_poly.pdbx_strand_id
1 'polypeptide(L)'
;MSAALLVPVASQLLLAQAAAVDDTPWKPLTQWSDIPLGLLTKIAAALLIAAVVAWIVTRIRRHRERVNYNSPRGLFNDLCALHDLDWPTRKLLRQLARLQHHDHPARIFLDPAAFEPANIPPPLQPFQAELRRLKTRLF
;
A
#
# COMPACT_ATOMS: atom_id res chain seq x y z
N MET A 1 -24.01 -35.03 77.17
CA MET A 1 -24.63 -35.93 76.17
C MET A 1 -25.25 -35.02 75.13
N SER A 2 -24.43 -34.67 74.14
CA SER A 2 -24.59 -33.56 73.21
C SER A 2 -24.15 -34.09 71.86
N ALA A 3 -25.02 -34.11 70.84
CA ALA A 3 -24.66 -34.35 69.43
C ALA A 3 -25.86 -34.49 68.46
N ALA A 4 -27.11 -34.60 68.92
CA ALA A 4 -28.19 -35.08 68.04
C ALA A 4 -28.94 -34.00 67.23
N LEU A 5 -28.74 -32.70 67.49
CA LEU A 5 -29.60 -31.65 66.91
C LEU A 5 -28.91 -30.71 65.90
N LEU A 6 -27.60 -30.87 65.63
CA LEU A 6 -26.87 -30.00 64.70
C LEU A 6 -26.88 -30.48 63.24
N VAL A 7 -27.18 -31.76 62.99
CA VAL A 7 -27.20 -32.35 61.65
C VAL A 7 -28.29 -31.79 60.73
N PRO A 8 -29.55 -31.56 61.16
CA PRO A 8 -30.59 -31.17 60.21
C PRO A 8 -30.43 -29.73 59.71
N VAL A 9 -29.89 -28.81 60.52
CA VAL A 9 -29.72 -27.39 60.14
C VAL A 9 -28.59 -27.23 59.12
N ALA A 10 -27.45 -27.89 59.35
CA ALA A 10 -26.35 -27.87 58.39
C ALA A 10 -26.75 -28.49 57.05
N SER A 11 -27.56 -29.57 57.06
CA SER A 11 -28.06 -30.21 55.85
C SER A 11 -29.06 -29.31 55.08
N GLN A 12 -29.91 -28.55 55.79
CA GLN A 12 -30.83 -27.62 55.14
C GLN A 12 -30.13 -26.38 54.58
N LEU A 13 -29.10 -25.87 55.27
CA LEU A 13 -28.26 -24.79 54.74
C LEU A 13 -27.46 -25.21 53.51
N LEU A 14 -26.98 -26.45 53.46
CA LEU A 14 -26.27 -26.96 52.28
C LEU A 14 -27.20 -27.15 51.07
N LEU A 15 -28.42 -27.64 51.30
CA LEU A 15 -29.46 -27.78 50.26
C LEU A 15 -29.95 -26.42 49.75
N ALA A 16 -30.07 -25.41 50.62
CA ALA A 16 -30.46 -24.06 50.23
C ALA A 16 -29.37 -23.34 49.41
N GLN A 17 -28.09 -23.58 49.70
CA GLN A 17 -26.96 -23.00 48.95
C GLN A 17 -26.76 -23.69 47.59
N ALA A 18 -27.02 -25.00 47.49
CA ALA A 18 -26.94 -25.72 46.22
C ALA A 18 -28.02 -25.27 45.22
N ALA A 19 -29.21 -24.90 45.70
CA ALA A 19 -30.28 -24.38 44.86
C ALA A 19 -30.02 -22.95 44.32
N ALA A 20 -29.11 -22.19 44.94
CA ALA A 20 -28.81 -20.82 44.52
C ALA A 20 -27.70 -20.73 43.46
N VAL A 21 -27.00 -21.83 43.15
CA VAL A 21 -25.84 -21.85 42.26
C VAL A 21 -26.18 -22.14 40.79
N ASP A 22 -27.36 -22.70 40.50
CA ASP A 22 -27.70 -23.18 39.15
C ASP A 22 -28.69 -22.30 38.37
N ASP A 23 -29.07 -21.13 38.88
CA ASP A 23 -30.07 -20.27 38.23
C ASP A 23 -29.46 -19.14 37.37
N THR A 24 -28.14 -19.11 37.16
CA THR A 24 -27.60 -18.21 36.14
C THR A 24 -27.91 -18.79 34.76
N PRO A 25 -28.82 -18.20 33.97
CA PRO A 25 -28.97 -18.62 32.58
C PRO A 25 -27.63 -18.35 31.93
N TRP A 26 -26.88 -19.42 31.62
CA TRP A 26 -25.72 -19.30 30.76
C TRP A 26 -26.22 -18.63 29.49
N LYS A 27 -25.89 -17.36 29.30
CA LYS A 27 -26.23 -16.62 28.11
C LYS A 27 -25.19 -17.05 27.08
N PRO A 28 -25.53 -17.84 26.06
CA PRO A 28 -24.53 -18.28 25.09
C PRO A 28 -23.90 -17.02 24.49
N LEU A 29 -22.59 -16.84 24.73
CA LEU A 29 -21.88 -15.60 24.41
C LEU A 29 -21.78 -15.31 22.91
N THR A 30 -22.30 -16.19 22.05
CA THR A 30 -22.36 -15.97 20.61
C THR A 30 -23.54 -16.74 20.01
N GLN A 31 -24.70 -16.09 19.96
CA GLN A 31 -25.80 -16.50 19.09
C GLN A 31 -25.43 -16.11 17.65
N TRP A 32 -24.61 -16.92 16.98
CA TRP A 32 -24.18 -16.72 15.59
C TRP A 32 -25.34 -16.65 14.57
N SER A 33 -26.57 -16.96 15.00
CA SER A 33 -27.79 -16.89 14.18
C SER A 33 -28.31 -15.45 14.00
N ASP A 34 -27.81 -14.48 14.76
CA ASP A 34 -28.29 -13.10 14.69
C ASP A 34 -27.44 -12.22 13.78
N ILE A 35 -26.47 -12.78 13.05
CA ILE A 35 -25.77 -12.02 12.02
C ILE A 35 -26.83 -11.60 11.01
N PRO A 36 -27.19 -10.31 10.95
CA PRO A 36 -28.29 -9.90 10.10
C PRO A 36 -27.84 -10.20 8.67
N LEU A 37 -28.67 -10.92 7.89
CA LEU A 37 -28.34 -11.25 6.50
C LEU A 37 -27.92 -9.99 5.72
N GLY A 38 -28.44 -8.81 6.10
CA GLY A 38 -28.03 -7.51 5.55
C GLY A 38 -26.57 -7.11 5.79
N LEU A 39 -25.91 -7.60 6.84
CA LEU A 39 -24.47 -7.41 7.06
C LEU A 39 -23.66 -8.32 6.13
N LEU A 40 -24.07 -9.58 5.99
CA LEU A 40 -23.41 -10.54 5.10
C LEU A 40 -23.47 -10.06 3.64
N THR A 41 -24.63 -9.54 3.19
CA THR A 41 -24.76 -9.01 1.82
C THR A 41 -23.92 -7.77 1.59
N LYS A 42 -23.78 -6.86 2.58
CA LYS A 42 -22.89 -5.70 2.50
C LYS A 42 -21.42 -6.11 2.40
N ILE A 43 -20.99 -7.07 3.22
CA ILE A 43 -19.62 -7.60 3.18
C ILE A 43 -19.36 -8.27 1.82
N ALA A 44 -20.28 -9.11 1.36
CA ALA A 44 -20.17 -9.76 0.05
C ALA A 44 -20.09 -8.73 -1.10
N ALA A 45 -20.94 -7.69 -1.08
CA ALA A 45 -20.91 -6.62 -2.06
C ALA A 45 -19.60 -5.83 -2.02
N ALA A 46 -19.11 -5.49 -0.81
CA ALA A 46 -17.84 -4.80 -0.64
C ALA A 46 -16.65 -5.62 -1.17
N LEU A 47 -16.63 -6.93 -0.91
CA LEU A 47 -15.61 -7.84 -1.44
C LEU A 47 -15.69 -7.94 -2.97
N LEU A 48 -16.89 -7.99 -3.55
CA LEU A 48 -17.09 -8.00 -4.99
C LEU A 48 -16.55 -6.73 -5.64
N ILE A 49 -16.87 -5.56 -5.06
CA ILE A 49 -16.37 -4.27 -5.53
C ILE A 49 -14.83 -4.23 -5.42
N ALA A 50 -14.27 -4.64 -4.29
CA ALA A 50 -12.82 -4.69 -4.09
C ALA A 50 -12.14 -5.61 -5.13
N ALA A 51 -12.72 -6.78 -5.42
CA ALA A 51 -12.22 -7.69 -6.43
C ALA A 51 -12.28 -7.10 -7.84
N VAL A 52 -13.37 -6.42 -8.19
CA VAL A 52 -13.53 -5.73 -9.48
C VAL A 52 -12.52 -4.59 -9.63
N VAL A 53 -12.33 -3.78 -8.58
CA VAL A 53 -11.33 -2.70 -8.56
C VAL A 53 -9.93 -3.29 -8.69
N ALA A 54 -9.60 -4.33 -7.94
CA ALA A 54 -8.31 -5.01 -8.04
C ALA A 54 -8.08 -5.60 -9.44
N TRP A 55 -9.12 -6.19 -10.06
CA TRP A 55 -9.06 -6.69 -11.41
C TRP A 55 -8.84 -5.58 -12.44
N ILE A 56 -9.55 -4.45 -12.32
CA ILE A 56 -9.35 -3.28 -13.20
C ILE A 56 -7.94 -2.71 -13.02
N VAL A 57 -7.47 -2.53 -11.78
CA VAL A 57 -6.13 -2.01 -11.50
C VAL A 57 -5.06 -2.94 -12.06
N THR A 58 -5.17 -4.25 -11.87
CA THR A 58 -4.22 -5.22 -12.44
C THR A 58 -4.31 -5.29 -13.96
N ARG A 59 -5.50 -5.15 -14.54
CA ARG A 59 -5.71 -5.06 -16.00
C ARG A 59 -5.05 -3.81 -16.58
N ILE A 60 -5.27 -2.64 -15.99
CA ILE A 60 -4.66 -1.37 -16.40
C ILE A 60 -3.15 -1.43 -16.20
N ARG A 61 -2.65 -1.97 -15.09
CA ARG A 61 -1.22 -2.15 -14.85
C ARG A 61 -0.59 -3.07 -15.88
N ARG A 62 -1.19 -4.22 -16.20
CA ARG A 62 -0.70 -5.11 -17.27
C ARG A 62 -0.75 -4.45 -18.64
N HIS A 63 -1.77 -3.63 -18.91
CA HIS A 63 -1.88 -2.92 -20.17
C HIS A 63 -0.84 -1.79 -20.27
N ARG A 64 -0.61 -1.07 -19.16
CA ARG A 64 0.47 -0.09 -19.02
C ARG A 64 1.83 -0.77 -19.12
N GLU A 65 2.08 -1.89 -18.45
CA GLU A 65 3.33 -2.64 -18.57
C GLU A 65 3.60 -3.04 -20.02
N ARG A 66 2.61 -3.55 -20.75
CA ARG A 66 2.77 -3.91 -22.18
C ARG A 66 2.94 -2.71 -23.11
N VAL A 67 2.30 -1.57 -22.84
CA VAL A 67 2.39 -0.35 -23.67
C VAL A 67 3.63 0.48 -23.31
N ASN A 68 4.04 0.47 -22.05
CA ASN A 68 5.07 1.33 -21.49
C ASN A 68 6.47 0.71 -21.61
N TYR A 69 6.60 -0.63 -21.65
CA TYR A 69 7.83 -1.28 -22.13
C TYR A 69 8.15 -0.94 -23.58
N ASN A 70 7.15 -0.58 -24.38
CA ASN A 70 7.32 -0.22 -25.79
C ASN A 70 7.31 1.31 -26.05
N SER A 71 7.24 2.14 -24.99
CA SER A 71 7.24 3.60 -25.12
C SER A 71 8.46 4.19 -24.36
N PRO A 72 9.59 4.41 -25.04
CA PRO A 72 10.79 5.02 -24.43
C PRO A 72 10.55 6.43 -23.85
N ARG A 73 9.44 7.08 -24.22
CA ARG A 73 9.00 8.36 -23.64
C ARG A 73 8.34 8.20 -22.26
N GLY A 74 7.59 7.11 -22.04
CA GLY A 74 6.96 6.81 -20.75
C GLY A 74 8.00 6.46 -19.68
N LEU A 75 9.03 5.70 -20.08
CA LEU A 75 10.14 5.30 -19.21
C LEU A 75 10.90 6.51 -18.64
N PHE A 76 11.13 7.55 -19.45
CA PHE A 76 11.73 8.80 -18.97
C PHE A 76 10.89 9.47 -17.88
N ASN A 77 9.56 9.55 -18.08
CA ASN A 77 8.68 10.18 -17.09
C ASN A 77 8.62 9.37 -15.79
N ASP A 78 8.62 8.04 -15.87
CA ASP A 78 8.63 7.16 -14.70
C ASP A 78 9.95 7.27 -13.92
N LEU A 79 11.09 7.31 -14.62
CA LEU A 79 12.40 7.55 -14.00
C LEU A 79 12.46 8.93 -13.34
N CYS A 80 11.96 9.97 -14.00
CA CYS A 80 11.90 11.31 -13.42
C CYS A 80 10.96 11.38 -12.20
N ALA A 81 9.86 10.62 -12.18
CA ALA A 81 8.97 10.54 -11.04
C ALA A 81 9.62 9.80 -9.86
N LEU A 82 10.37 8.74 -10.12
CA LEU A 82 11.08 7.97 -9.10
C LEU A 82 12.18 8.79 -8.39
N HIS A 83 12.82 9.71 -9.12
CA HIS A 83 13.84 10.61 -8.56
C HIS A 83 13.26 11.92 -8.02
N ASP A 84 11.93 12.07 -8.00
CA ASP A 84 11.21 13.27 -7.58
C ASP A 84 11.77 14.56 -8.24
N LEU A 85 11.92 14.51 -9.57
CA LEU A 85 12.44 15.62 -10.35
C LEU A 85 11.33 16.61 -10.67
N ASP A 86 11.60 17.89 -10.47
CA ASP A 86 10.71 18.99 -10.82
C ASP A 86 10.54 19.15 -12.33
N TRP A 87 9.42 19.75 -12.74
CA TRP A 87 9.13 20.03 -14.15
C TRP A 87 10.24 20.79 -14.90
N PRO A 88 10.84 21.87 -14.35
CA PRO A 88 11.99 22.54 -14.97
C PRO A 88 13.18 21.60 -15.20
N THR A 89 13.53 20.78 -14.21
CA THR A 89 14.64 19.82 -14.31
C THR A 89 14.37 18.72 -15.34
N ARG A 90 13.11 18.25 -15.43
CA ARG A 90 12.69 17.31 -16.49
C ARG A 90 12.84 17.92 -17.88
N LYS A 91 12.53 19.20 -18.05
CA LYS A 91 12.70 19.91 -19.33
C LYS A 91 14.18 20.02 -19.70
N LEU A 92 15.02 20.37 -18.73
CA LEU A 92 16.47 20.47 -18.89
C LEU A 92 17.09 19.15 -19.34
N LEU A 93 16.77 18.03 -18.65
CA LEU A 93 17.21 16.69 -19.05
C LEU A 93 16.76 16.30 -20.45
N ARG A 94 15.53 16.64 -20.83
CA ARG A 94 15.00 16.36 -22.17
C ARG A 94 15.75 17.15 -23.24
N GLN A 95 16.13 18.40 -22.95
CA GLN A 95 16.95 19.21 -23.84
C GLN A 95 18.37 18.67 -23.96
N LEU A 96 18.98 18.25 -22.84
CA LEU A 96 20.31 17.65 -22.83
C LEU A 96 20.34 16.38 -23.68
N ALA A 97 19.40 15.47 -23.47
CA ALA A 97 19.32 14.23 -24.24
C ALA A 97 19.11 14.48 -25.74
N ARG A 98 18.27 15.47 -26.09
CA ARG A 98 18.01 15.86 -27.48
C ARG A 98 19.25 16.48 -28.16
N LEU A 99 19.99 17.32 -27.45
CA LEU A 99 21.17 18.00 -27.99
C LEU A 99 22.39 17.08 -28.10
N GLN A 100 22.45 16.02 -27.30
CA GLN A 100 23.45 14.96 -27.42
C GLN A 100 23.03 13.84 -28.40
N HIS A 101 21.97 14.05 -29.17
CA HIS A 101 21.48 13.11 -30.18
C HIS A 101 21.15 11.71 -29.64
N HIS A 102 20.74 11.60 -28.38
CA HIS A 102 20.22 10.34 -27.87
C HIS A 102 18.88 10.04 -28.54
N ASP A 103 18.73 8.83 -29.09
CA ASP A 103 17.48 8.36 -29.71
C ASP A 103 16.28 8.52 -28.76
N HIS A 104 16.54 8.36 -27.46
CA HIS A 104 15.54 8.40 -26.40
C HIS A 104 16.04 9.16 -25.17
N PRO A 105 15.19 9.99 -24.53
CA PRO A 105 15.59 10.79 -23.38
C PRO A 105 15.92 9.97 -22.14
N ALA A 106 15.38 8.74 -22.02
CA ALA A 106 15.70 7.85 -20.90
C ALA A 106 17.14 7.31 -20.95
N ARG A 107 17.80 7.33 -22.12
CA ARG A 107 19.16 6.82 -22.28
C ARG A 107 20.19 7.61 -21.47
N ILE A 108 19.89 8.86 -21.13
CA ILE A 108 20.75 9.72 -20.33
C ILE A 108 20.94 9.21 -18.90
N PHE A 109 19.99 8.43 -18.37
CA PHE A 109 20.13 7.78 -17.06
C PHE A 109 21.09 6.59 -17.08
N LEU A 110 21.49 6.12 -18.26
CA LEU A 110 22.48 5.04 -18.43
C LEU A 110 23.89 5.58 -18.71
N ASP A 111 24.00 6.87 -19.01
CA ASP A 111 25.25 7.51 -19.40
C ASP A 111 25.62 8.62 -18.40
N PRO A 112 26.33 8.31 -17.31
CA PRO A 112 26.79 9.33 -16.36
C PRO A 112 27.83 10.27 -16.98
N ALA A 113 28.49 9.88 -18.07
CA ALA A 113 29.47 10.72 -18.77
C ALA A 113 28.80 11.86 -19.56
N ALA A 114 27.52 11.72 -19.90
CA ALA A 114 26.71 12.78 -20.52
C ALA A 114 26.62 14.06 -19.66
N PHE A 115 26.84 13.95 -18.35
CA PHE A 115 26.78 15.07 -17.40
C PHE A 115 28.16 15.72 -17.15
N GLU A 116 29.22 15.23 -17.78
CA GLU A 116 30.55 15.83 -17.66
C GLU A 116 30.61 17.21 -18.34
N PRO A 117 31.35 18.19 -17.78
CA PRO A 117 31.42 19.54 -18.35
C PRO A 117 31.92 19.54 -19.81
N ALA A 118 32.78 18.59 -20.18
CA ALA A 118 33.29 18.43 -21.54
C ALA A 118 32.21 17.98 -22.55
N ASN A 119 31.16 17.31 -22.08
CA ASN A 119 30.10 16.72 -22.92
C ASN A 119 28.80 17.55 -22.90
N ILE A 120 28.77 18.68 -22.18
CA ILE A 120 27.60 19.54 -22.11
C ILE A 120 27.55 20.46 -23.34
N PRO A 121 26.45 20.41 -24.13
CA PRO A 121 26.31 21.23 -25.33
C PRO A 121 26.39 22.75 -25.04
N PRO A 122 26.90 23.58 -25.98
CA PRO A 122 27.03 25.03 -25.80
C PRO A 122 25.75 25.73 -25.27
N PRO A 123 24.53 25.39 -25.73
CA PRO A 123 23.29 26.01 -25.24
C PRO A 123 22.98 25.74 -23.76
N LEU A 124 23.57 24.69 -23.17
CA LEU A 124 23.31 24.26 -21.80
C LEU A 124 24.47 24.56 -20.85
N GLN A 125 25.53 25.22 -21.32
CA GLN A 125 26.65 25.63 -20.46
C GLN A 125 26.24 26.48 -19.24
N PRO A 126 25.28 27.42 -19.34
CA PRO A 126 24.82 28.19 -18.17
C PRO A 126 24.23 27.31 -17.05
N PHE A 127 23.71 26.13 -17.39
CA PHE A 127 23.07 25.20 -16.46
C PHE A 127 24.02 24.09 -15.98
N GLN A 128 25.33 24.21 -16.23
CA GLN A 128 26.32 23.20 -15.83
C GLN A 128 26.31 22.89 -14.33
N ALA A 129 26.16 23.91 -13.49
CA ALA A 129 26.10 23.73 -12.04
C ALA A 129 24.86 22.92 -11.62
N GLU A 130 23.72 23.15 -12.28
CA GLU A 130 22.48 22.42 -12.05
C GLU A 130 22.59 20.97 -12.55
N LEU A 131 23.14 20.76 -13.74
CA LEU A 131 23.39 19.43 -14.29
C LEU A 131 24.37 18.60 -13.43
N ARG A 132 25.37 19.23 -12.83
CA ARG A 132 26.30 18.57 -11.90
C ARG A 132 25.58 18.13 -10.62
N ARG A 133 24.75 19.00 -10.05
CA ARG A 133 23.91 18.64 -8.88
C ARG A 133 22.97 17.48 -9.22
N LEU A 134 22.40 17.51 -10.43
CA LEU A 134 21.52 16.47 -10.91
C LEU A 134 22.25 15.13 -11.07
N LYS A 135 23.49 15.14 -11.58
CA LYS A 135 24.34 13.94 -11.66
C LYS A 135 24.49 13.27 -10.29
N THR A 136 24.83 14.02 -9.25
CA THR A 136 24.98 13.51 -7.87
C THR A 136 23.68 12.98 -7.26
N ARG A 137 22.51 13.42 -7.75
CA ARG A 137 21.21 12.92 -7.30
C ARG A 137 20.78 11.66 -8.06
N LEU A 138 21.26 11.46 -9.28
CA LEU A 138 20.86 10.37 -10.18
C LEU A 138 21.79 9.15 -10.11
N PHE A 139 23.05 9.35 -9.72
CA PHE A 139 24.11 8.33 -9.64
C PHE A 139 24.86 8.45 -8.32
#